data_AF-A0A4Y2AP76-F1
#
_entry.id   AF-A0A4Y2AP76-F1
#
_cell.length_a   1.000
_cell.length_b   1.000
_cell.length_c   1.000
_cell.angle_alpha   90.00
_cell.angle_beta   90.00
_cell.angle_gamma   90.00
#
_symmetry.space_group_name_H-M   'P 1'
#
loop_
_entity.id
_entity.type
_entity.pdbx_description
1 polymer ?
#
loop_
_entity_poly.entity_id
_entity_poly.type
_entity_poly.pdbx_seq_one_letter_code
_entity_poly.pdbx_strand_id
1 'polypeptide(L)'
;TARGLTPENLEKLEKVFHNAVGDKKEIDLQSFKKVVQSKNMFFVERIFSVFDTDKSGAVSLEEFMRVMRNFAKQTPAEKLRYLFDVYDINSKCTHFSHILI
;
A
#
# COMPACT_ATOMS: atom_id res chain seq x y z
N THR A 1 -0.14 16.00 -16.99
CA THR A 1 -1.43 15.88 -16.27
C THR A 1 -1.39 14.66 -15.38
N ALA A 2 -1.30 14.84 -14.07
CA ALA A 2 -1.22 13.73 -13.12
C ALA A 2 -2.55 12.95 -13.14
N ARG A 3 -2.54 11.76 -13.76
CA ARG A 3 -3.69 10.83 -13.74
C ARG A 3 -3.84 10.32 -12.32
N GLY A 4 -4.66 11.00 -11.51
CA GLY A 4 -5.00 10.55 -10.16
C GLY A 4 -5.74 9.22 -10.18
N LEU A 5 -5.72 8.50 -9.07
CA LEU A 5 -6.64 7.39 -8.82
C LEU A 5 -8.07 7.96 -8.76
N THR A 6 -8.80 7.87 -9.88
CA THR A 6 -10.23 8.23 -9.95
C THR A 6 -11.10 7.03 -9.58
N PRO A 7 -12.38 7.24 -9.24
CA PRO A 7 -13.32 6.15 -9.02
C PRO A 7 -13.40 5.16 -10.20
N GLU A 8 -13.34 5.66 -11.45
CA GLU A 8 -13.30 4.82 -12.66
C GLU A 8 -12.05 3.93 -12.75
N ASN A 9 -10.94 4.32 -12.13
CA ASN A 9 -9.74 3.50 -12.09
C ASN A 9 -9.80 2.39 -11.01
N LEU A 10 -10.77 2.43 -10.08
CA LEU A 10 -10.90 1.43 -9.02
C LEU A 10 -11.34 0.06 -9.54
N GLU A 11 -12.25 0.00 -10.53
CA GLU A 11 -12.66 -1.28 -11.14
C GLU A 11 -11.49 -1.96 -11.88
N LYS A 12 -10.63 -1.16 -12.52
CA LYS A 12 -9.41 -1.69 -13.15
C LYS A 12 -8.46 -2.24 -12.10
N LEU A 13 -8.41 -1.59 -10.94
CA LEU A 13 -7.55 -1.98 -9.84
C LEU A 13 -7.99 -3.31 -9.20
N GLU A 14 -9.30 -3.52 -9.07
CA GLU A 14 -9.87 -4.79 -8.62
C GLU A 14 -9.52 -5.93 -9.59
N LYS A 15 -9.63 -5.69 -10.90
CA LYS A 15 -9.19 -6.67 -11.92
C LYS A 15 -7.70 -6.96 -11.83
N VAL A 16 -6.86 -5.96 -11.60
CA VAL A 16 -5.42 -6.13 -11.41
C VAL A 16 -5.15 -6.97 -10.16
N PHE A 17 -5.87 -6.72 -9.06
CA PHE A 17 -5.76 -7.50 -7.85
C PHE A 17 -6.12 -8.97 -8.11
N HIS A 18 -7.27 -9.23 -8.75
CA HIS A 18 -7.66 -10.59 -9.10
C HIS A 18 -6.64 -11.31 -9.99
N ASN A 19 -6.10 -10.63 -11.00
CA ASN A 19 -5.08 -11.21 -11.87
C ASN A 19 -3.78 -11.52 -11.12
N ALA A 20 -3.42 -10.71 -10.11
CA ALA A 20 -2.21 -10.93 -9.31
C ALA A 20 -2.37 -12.06 -8.28
N VAL A 21 -3.59 -12.26 -7.77
CA VAL A 21 -3.89 -13.21 -6.69
C VAL A 21 -4.39 -14.58 -7.21
N GLY A 22 -4.95 -14.62 -8.43
CA GLY A 22 -5.48 -15.84 -9.04
C GLY A 22 -6.75 -16.33 -8.34
N ASP A 23 -6.82 -17.64 -8.08
CA ASP A 23 -7.95 -18.27 -7.37
C ASP A 23 -7.95 -18.03 -5.86
N LYS A 24 -6.87 -17.44 -5.31
CA LYS A 24 -6.81 -17.11 -3.88
C LYS A 24 -7.71 -15.89 -3.60
N LYS A 25 -8.30 -15.83 -2.41
CA LYS A 25 -9.10 -14.68 -1.96
C LYS A 25 -8.27 -13.56 -1.33
N GLU A 26 -7.03 -13.89 -0.97
CA GLU A 26 -6.12 -13.04 -0.22
C GLU A 26 -4.69 -13.27 -0.69
N ILE A 27 -3.84 -12.26 -0.49
CA ILE A 27 -2.42 -12.31 -0.82
C ILE A 27 -1.57 -12.29 0.45
N ASP A 28 -0.84 -13.37 0.70
CA ASP A 28 0.14 -13.43 1.78
C ASP A 28 1.39 -12.57 1.47
N LEU A 29 2.18 -12.24 2.50
CA LEU A 29 3.37 -11.40 2.35
C LEU A 29 4.39 -11.95 1.34
N GLN A 30 4.54 -13.28 1.22
CA GLN A 30 5.50 -13.89 0.28
C GLN A 30 5.04 -13.70 -1.17
N SER A 31 3.75 -13.88 -1.42
CA SER A 31 3.11 -13.64 -2.71
C SER A 31 3.16 -12.14 -3.03
N PHE A 32 2.89 -11.28 -2.07
CA PHE A 32 2.95 -9.82 -2.22
C PHE A 32 4.36 -9.33 -2.61
N LYS A 33 5.41 -9.88 -1.99
CA LYS A 33 6.82 -9.59 -2.33
C LYS A 33 7.15 -9.92 -3.79
N LYS A 34 6.58 -10.99 -4.35
CA LYS A 34 6.77 -11.37 -5.77
C LYS A 34 6.07 -10.40 -6.73
N VAL A 35 4.94 -9.82 -6.31
CA VAL A 35 4.16 -8.88 -7.13
C VAL A 35 4.81 -7.49 -7.16
N VAL A 36 5.25 -6.98 -6.02
CA VAL A 36 5.78 -5.59 -5.91
C VAL A 36 7.19 -5.44 -6.49
N GLN A 37 7.94 -6.54 -6.67
CA GLN A 37 9.26 -6.58 -7.32
C GLN A 37 10.22 -5.44 -6.89
N SER A 38 10.29 -5.14 -5.60
CA SER A 38 11.18 -4.10 -5.06
C SER A 38 12.45 -4.70 -4.44
N LYS A 39 13.57 -3.98 -4.60
CA LYS A 39 14.84 -4.30 -3.93
C LYS A 39 14.83 -3.97 -2.43
N ASN A 40 13.91 -3.10 -1.98
CA ASN A 40 13.79 -2.71 -0.59
C ASN A 40 12.69 -3.53 0.10
N MET A 41 13.07 -4.69 0.65
CA MET A 41 12.15 -5.60 1.35
C MET A 41 11.49 -4.96 2.57
N PHE A 42 12.20 -4.07 3.29
CA PHE A 42 11.64 -3.35 4.42
C PHE A 42 10.47 -2.46 3.98
N PHE A 43 10.62 -1.73 2.87
CA PHE A 43 9.54 -0.93 2.31
C PHE A 43 8.33 -1.77 1.89
N VAL A 44 8.57 -2.96 1.30
CA VAL A 44 7.48 -3.87 0.92
C VAL A 44 6.70 -4.35 2.13
N GLU A 45 7.38 -4.69 3.23
CA GLU A 45 6.72 -5.11 4.48
C GLU A 45 5.90 -3.99 5.11
N ARG A 46 6.39 -2.74 5.03
CA ARG A 46 5.63 -1.57 5.51
C ARG A 46 4.36 -1.36 4.70
N ILE A 47 4.48 -1.36 3.37
CA ILE A 47 3.33 -1.24 2.47
C ILE A 47 2.33 -2.39 2.72
N PHE A 48 2.82 -3.61 2.93
CA PHE A 48 1.96 -4.74 3.27
C PHE A 48 1.18 -4.47 4.56
N SER A 49 1.85 -4.02 5.64
CA SER A 49 1.20 -3.71 6.92
C SER A 49 0.16 -2.59 6.86
N VAL A 50 0.23 -1.75 5.83
CA VAL A 50 -0.75 -0.68 5.59
C VAL A 50 -2.04 -1.26 5.00
N PHE A 51 -1.93 -2.32 4.21
CA PHE A 51 -3.06 -3.04 3.65
C PHE A 51 -3.64 -4.06 4.65
N ASP A 52 -2.80 -4.88 5.29
CA ASP A 52 -3.18 -5.91 6.28
C ASP A 52 -3.55 -5.24 7.62
N THR A 53 -4.81 -4.81 7.70
CA THR A 53 -5.30 -3.98 8.80
C THR A 53 -5.81 -4.78 9.98
N ASP A 54 -6.27 -6.01 9.73
CA ASP A 54 -6.66 -6.95 10.77
C ASP A 54 -5.47 -7.74 11.33
N LYS A 55 -4.29 -7.60 10.69
CA LYS A 55 -3.03 -8.28 11.05
C LYS A 55 -3.12 -9.79 10.91
N SER A 56 -3.92 -10.27 9.96
CA SER A 56 -4.04 -11.69 9.63
C SER A 56 -2.76 -12.26 9.00
N GLY A 57 -1.88 -11.42 8.49
CA GLY A 57 -0.72 -11.83 7.70
C GLY A 57 -1.04 -12.06 6.22
N ALA A 58 -2.25 -11.72 5.79
CA ALA A 58 -2.71 -11.72 4.41
C ALA A 58 -3.45 -10.42 4.11
N VAL A 59 -3.50 -10.02 2.84
CA VAL A 59 -4.29 -8.87 2.41
C VAL A 59 -5.48 -9.36 1.62
N SER A 60 -6.67 -9.10 2.14
CA SER A 60 -7.92 -9.38 1.44
C SER A 60 -8.22 -8.32 0.37
N LEU A 61 -9.08 -8.67 -0.60
CA LEU A 61 -9.57 -7.70 -1.59
C LEU A 61 -10.27 -6.50 -0.90
N GLU A 62 -11.03 -6.75 0.17
CA GLU A 62 -11.72 -5.70 0.90
C GLU A 62 -10.74 -4.68 1.49
N GLU A 63 -9.70 -5.17 2.15
CA GLU A 63 -8.67 -4.32 2.75
C GLU A 63 -7.90 -3.53 1.71
N PHE A 64 -7.48 -4.19 0.63
CA PHE A 64 -6.82 -3.54 -0.49
C PHE A 64 -7.68 -2.42 -1.07
N MET A 65 -8.95 -2.72 -1.39
CA MET A 65 -9.86 -1.74 -1.96
C MET A 65 -10.22 -0.63 -0.98
N ARG A 66 -10.29 -0.91 0.33
CA ARG A 66 -10.53 0.11 1.35
C ARG A 66 -9.39 1.13 1.41
N VAL A 67 -8.14 0.66 1.44
CA VAL A 67 -6.96 1.54 1.41
C VAL A 67 -6.94 2.36 0.12
N MET A 68 -7.19 1.74 -1.03
CA MET A 68 -7.13 2.42 -2.33
C MET A 68 -8.26 3.44 -2.52
N ARG A 69 -9.47 3.17 -1.99
CA ARG A 69 -10.56 4.15 -1.94
C ARG A 69 -10.22 5.34 -1.04
N ASN A 70 -9.62 5.10 0.12
CA ASN A 70 -9.20 6.17 1.02
C ASN A 70 -8.11 7.01 0.38
N PHE A 71 -7.10 6.36 -0.23
CA PHE A 71 -6.03 7.03 -0.95
C PHE A 71 -6.56 7.84 -2.14
N ALA A 72 -7.54 7.34 -2.90
CA ALA A 72 -8.15 8.07 -4.02
C ALA A 72 -8.77 9.40 -3.59
N LYS A 73 -9.45 9.43 -2.44
CA LYS A 73 -10.15 10.61 -1.89
C LYS A 73 -9.23 11.69 -1.33
N GLN A 74 -7.97 11.36 -1.03
CA GLN A 74 -7.01 12.30 -0.46
C GLN A 74 -6.60 13.39 -1.47
N THR A 75 -6.43 14.61 -0.96
CA THR A 75 -5.77 15.71 -1.67
C THR A 75 -4.30 15.35 -1.96
N PRO A 76 -3.62 16.03 -2.92
CA PRO A 76 -2.20 15.79 -3.17
C PRO A 76 -1.31 15.92 -1.93
N ALA A 77 -1.60 16.89 -1.05
CA ALA A 77 -0.86 17.08 0.20
C ALA A 77 -1.07 15.92 1.18
N GLU A 78 -2.30 15.41 1.31
CA GLU A 78 -2.60 14.26 2.16
C GLU A 78 -1.99 12.97 1.61
N LYS A 79 -1.96 12.79 0.28
CA LYS A 79 -1.27 11.65 -0.36
C LYS A 79 0.23 11.67 -0.04
N LEU A 80 0.86 12.84 -0.13
CA LEU A 80 2.27 13.00 0.25
C LEU A 80 2.48 12.68 1.74
N ARG A 81 1.64 13.23 2.63
CA ARG A 81 1.72 12.94 4.06
C ARG A 81 1.56 11.46 4.35
N TYR A 82 0.58 10.81 3.73
CA TYR A 82 0.35 9.38 3.87
C TYR A 82 1.57 8.57 3.43
N LEU A 83 2.19 8.92 2.29
CA LEU A 83 3.42 8.27 1.86
C LEU A 83 4.54 8.45 2.88
N PHE A 84 4.74 9.66 3.42
CA PHE A 84 5.72 9.91 4.49
C PHE A 84 5.43 9.10 5.75
N ASP A 85 4.16 9.03 6.17
CA ASP A 85 3.76 8.24 7.33
C ASP A 85 4.10 6.76 7.09
N VAL A 86 3.86 6.21 5.90
CA VAL A 86 4.28 4.82 5.56
C VAL A 86 5.79 4.60 5.72
N TYR A 87 6.60 5.60 5.41
CA TYR A 87 8.05 5.56 5.64
C TYR A 87 8.42 5.69 7.14
N ASP A 88 7.61 6.39 7.94
CA ASP A 88 7.89 6.77 9.33
C ASP A 88 7.03 6.01 10.39
N ILE A 89 6.47 4.84 10.06
CA ILE A 89 5.69 4.02 11.03
C ILE A 89 6.57 3.39 12.13
N ASN A 90 7.87 3.71 12.22
CA ASN A 90 8.70 3.28 13.34
C ASN A 90 9.26 4.47 14.14
N SER A 91 8.45 4.96 15.08
CA SER A 91 8.88 5.73 16.26
C SER A 91 9.72 4.91 17.25
N LYS A 92 10.71 4.19 16.74
CA LYS A 92 11.79 3.53 17.48
C LYS A 92 13.11 3.93 16.83
N CYS A 93 13.36 5.24 16.73
CA CYS A 93 14.68 5.84 16.89
C CYS A 93 14.54 7.36 16.84
N THR A 94 14.76 7.95 18.01
CA THR A 94 15.12 9.35 18.22
C THR A 94 16.24 9.81 17.28
N HIS A 95 15.92 10.50 16.19
CA HIS A 95 16.61 11.69 15.67
C HIS A 95 16.05 12.01 14.27
N PHE A 96 15.13 12.97 14.24
CA PHE A 96 14.58 13.64 13.05
C PHE A 96 15.63 14.50 12.33
N SER A 97 16.82 13.98 12.02
CA SER A 97 17.88 14.80 11.41
C SER A 97 18.32 14.43 10.01
N HIS A 98 17.96 13.27 9.43
CA HIS A 98 18.72 12.80 8.24
C HIS A 98 17.90 12.24 7.07
N ILE A 99 16.68 12.75 6.83
CA ILE A 99 16.03 12.59 5.51
C ILE A 99 15.43 13.93 5.11
N LEU A 100 16.32 14.88 4.79
CA LEU A 100 16.08 16.02 3.90
C LEU A 100 17.47 16.60 3.56
N ILE A 101 18.22 15.87 2.74
CA ILE A 101 19.23 16.42 1.83
C ILE A 101 19.07 15.69 0.50
#